data_AF-A0A961IIR3-F1
#
_entry.id   AF-A0A961IIR3-F1
#
_cell.length_a   1.000
_cell.length_b   1.000
_cell.length_c   1.000
_cell.angle_alpha   90.00
_cell.angle_beta   90.00
_cell.angle_gamma   90.00
#
_symmetry.space_group_name_H-M   'P 1'
#
loop_
_entity.id
_entity.type
_entity.pdbx_description
1 polymer ?
#
loop_
_entity_poly.entity_id
_entity_poly.type
_entity_poly.pdbx_seq_one_letter_code
_entity_poly.pdbx_strand_id
1 'polypeptide(L)'
;MKKKKKVQPSKPKPGRKAQNQKSELLTSLGVPLRARGDSEWALDLSNLKLFTGLSVIARLIGDEILDQSRAGQVDIVVQRRVIAEITPELTELGITGISIYALDDVLRGLPSYQQQFHNQIRTVFGTLQRPRWGSILFPELFPGTNKKEHENALLFPFHLHSEEEDIDYFFLVERDSTRGFVRITIERDKGSRINLKSVKAITVDDLDRRTYLQGLTRITESVYLGIQRECENYHNEYMDNARRHGHFFEQLHRVGLTECESITVRWPQEMTGYLVRGPSAEITITLKRALIVLEDKQVVERLLKGDSILMTSNGQKAWLDLSRRGRGLNLSLHQKREAANLEYYLERMPDLEAISLKHPNAFKNMRIFLIHHITGEILGTIRALENMGMSEISVLYVKYAGVVPADYLEALLSLPDNRFHFYGLQKIETHQEIEGHYILSRQYSDISRLIDLDVELDRRRHAFFEAMNYAAGHLFLREALQAREHGERILLIEDGGYLGPTLNQFCLENKTLGDALKHFGVRVTTEASAAKPNKSAQKARPARRRKRSANIDLESVVPMLYCSDADLRKPLYEWLQGLLPATVEHTRNGYNRLEAVQEKFKKLAFPAASIAVSNIKREGES
;
A
#
# COMPACT_ATOMS: atom_id res chain seq x y z
N MET A 1 16.97 68.19 44.26
CA MET A 1 16.30 68.07 42.95
C MET A 1 17.08 67.12 42.05
N LYS A 2 16.51 65.96 41.70
CA LYS A 2 16.73 65.20 40.45
C LYS A 2 15.80 63.98 40.46
N LYS A 3 14.73 64.05 39.66
CA LYS A 3 13.69 63.03 39.50
C LYS A 3 14.28 61.77 38.85
N LYS A 4 14.16 60.61 39.51
CA LYS A 4 14.42 59.28 38.91
C LYS A 4 13.29 58.95 37.92
N LYS A 5 13.65 58.70 36.65
CA LYS A 5 12.73 58.23 35.60
C LYS A 5 12.25 56.81 35.94
N LYS A 6 10.93 56.62 36.01
CA LYS A 6 10.27 55.31 36.03
C LYS A 6 10.49 54.61 34.69
N VAL A 7 11.04 53.40 34.73
CA VAL A 7 11.09 52.47 33.59
C VAL A 7 9.70 51.83 33.46
N GLN A 8 9.03 52.04 32.34
CA GLN A 8 7.80 51.32 31.98
C GLN A 8 8.15 49.92 31.47
N PRO A 9 7.38 48.87 31.80
CA PRO A 9 7.56 47.55 31.22
C PRO A 9 7.17 47.57 29.74
N SER A 10 8.08 47.15 28.88
CA SER A 10 7.90 47.05 27.44
C SER A 10 6.74 46.12 27.08
N LYS A 11 5.82 46.62 26.24
CA LYS A 11 4.74 45.82 25.62
C LYS A 11 5.35 44.66 24.82
N PRO A 12 4.78 43.44 24.84
CA PRO A 12 5.27 42.34 24.03
C PRO A 12 5.03 42.66 22.55
N LYS A 13 6.10 42.61 21.75
CA LYS A 13 6.07 42.79 20.29
C LYS A 13 5.16 41.73 19.63
N PRO A 14 4.24 42.11 18.73
CA PRO A 14 3.45 41.16 17.96
C PRO A 14 4.34 40.61 16.83
N GLY A 15 5.05 39.50 17.08
CA GLY A 15 6.05 39.03 16.11
C GLY A 15 6.51 37.59 16.26
N ARG A 16 5.73 36.70 16.88
CA ARG A 16 6.09 35.27 17.00
C ARG A 16 4.99 34.26 16.59
N LYS A 17 3.81 34.71 16.15
CA LYS A 17 2.72 33.82 15.74
C LYS A 17 2.62 33.54 14.23
N ALA A 18 3.40 34.21 13.39
CA ALA A 18 3.24 34.14 11.94
C ALA A 18 4.22 33.21 11.20
N GLN A 19 5.16 32.55 11.90
CA GLN A 19 6.13 31.63 11.26
C GLN A 19 5.89 30.14 11.54
N ASN A 20 4.92 29.77 12.39
CA ASN A 20 4.59 28.36 12.69
C ASN A 20 3.35 27.80 11.95
N GLN A 21 2.78 28.55 10.99
CA GLN A 21 1.55 28.12 10.29
C GLN A 21 1.78 27.17 9.10
N LYS A 22 3.00 26.70 8.83
CA LYS A 22 3.30 25.81 7.69
C LYS A 22 3.29 24.30 7.99
N SER A 23 3.02 23.86 9.23
CA SER A 23 3.16 22.44 9.64
C SER A 23 1.91 21.77 10.20
N GLU A 24 0.73 22.38 10.07
CA GLU A 24 -0.53 21.86 10.59
C GLU A 24 -1.56 21.71 9.47
N LEU A 25 -2.11 20.51 9.34
CA LEU A 25 -3.14 20.15 8.36
C LEU A 25 -4.43 19.79 9.12
N LEU A 26 -5.56 20.35 8.73
CA LEU A 26 -6.84 20.00 9.36
C LEU A 26 -7.39 18.72 8.75
N THR A 27 -7.54 17.66 9.56
CA THR A 27 -8.16 16.40 9.11
C THR A 27 -9.68 16.50 9.05
N SER A 28 -10.29 15.64 8.25
CA SER A 28 -11.72 15.35 8.23
C SER A 28 -12.22 14.79 9.56
N LEU A 29 -11.38 14.33 10.49
CA LEU A 29 -11.80 13.98 11.85
C LEU A 29 -12.04 15.21 12.73
N GLY A 30 -11.67 16.41 12.26
CA GLY A 30 -11.76 17.66 13.02
C GLY A 30 -10.60 17.85 14.00
N VAL A 31 -9.57 17.00 13.91
CA VAL A 31 -8.35 17.06 14.71
C VAL A 31 -7.19 17.48 13.80
N PRO A 32 -6.33 18.42 14.20
CA PRO A 32 -5.18 18.79 13.38
C PRO A 32 -4.11 17.69 13.35
N LEU A 33 -3.59 17.42 12.16
CA LEU A 33 -2.40 16.63 11.90
C LEU A 33 -1.18 17.55 11.88
N ARG A 34 -0.22 17.34 12.77
CA ARG A 34 0.92 18.23 13.00
C ARG A 34 2.23 17.55 12.69
N ALA A 35 3.12 18.19 11.93
CA ALA A 35 4.45 17.64 11.67
C ALA A 35 5.29 17.59 12.95
N ARG A 36 6.05 16.50 13.13
CA ARG A 36 6.95 16.20 14.26
C ARG A 36 8.35 15.79 13.77
N GLY A 37 8.85 16.47 12.75
CA GLY A 37 10.14 16.18 12.11
C GLY A 37 9.96 15.98 10.61
N ASP A 38 10.96 15.40 9.96
CA ASP A 38 10.99 15.30 8.49
C ASP A 38 10.04 14.25 7.92
N SER A 39 9.72 13.18 8.68
CA SER A 39 8.86 12.07 8.21
C SER A 39 7.94 11.51 9.30
N GLU A 40 7.56 12.35 10.27
CA GLU A 40 6.60 11.98 11.32
C GLU A 40 5.53 13.06 11.48
N TRP A 41 4.29 12.63 11.57
CA TRP A 41 3.13 13.48 11.85
C TRP A 41 2.39 12.96 13.08
N ALA A 42 1.72 13.84 13.81
CA ALA A 42 0.99 13.48 15.01
C ALA A 42 -0.43 14.04 15.02
N LEU A 43 -1.36 13.25 15.57
CA LEU A 43 -2.72 13.65 15.86
C LEU A 43 -3.14 13.19 17.26
N ASP A 44 -4.00 13.97 17.92
CA ASP A 44 -4.53 13.66 19.24
C ASP A 44 -6.04 13.43 19.20
N LEU A 45 -6.44 12.17 19.33
CA LEU A 45 -7.82 11.71 19.29
C LEU A 45 -8.48 11.61 20.66
N SER A 46 -7.82 12.05 21.74
CA SER A 46 -8.35 11.92 23.11
C SER A 46 -9.77 12.52 23.24
N ASN A 47 -9.99 13.67 22.60
CA ASN A 47 -11.27 14.39 22.61
C ASN A 47 -12.25 13.96 21.49
N LEU A 48 -11.86 13.03 20.61
CA LEU A 48 -12.76 12.56 19.55
C LEU A 48 -13.79 11.59 20.15
N LYS A 49 -15.06 11.97 20.11
CA LYS A 49 -16.17 11.07 20.43
C LYS A 49 -16.36 10.08 19.27
N LEU A 50 -16.38 8.79 19.57
CA LEU A 50 -16.59 7.73 18.58
C LEU A 50 -17.97 7.15 18.75
N PHE A 51 -18.83 7.27 17.74
CA PHE A 51 -20.14 6.61 17.79
C PHE A 51 -20.00 5.15 17.36
N THR A 52 -20.63 4.25 18.12
CA THR A 52 -20.74 2.82 17.80
C THR A 52 -22.05 2.54 17.07
N GLY A 53 -22.17 1.38 16.42
CA GLY A 53 -23.43 0.98 15.79
C GLY A 53 -23.95 1.81 14.61
N LEU A 54 -23.20 2.80 14.09
CA LEU A 54 -23.67 3.68 13.00
C LEU A 54 -24.14 2.93 11.76
N SER A 55 -23.47 1.83 11.40
CA SER A 55 -23.88 0.99 10.26
C SER A 55 -25.18 0.24 10.54
N VAL A 56 -25.43 -0.12 11.79
CA VAL A 56 -26.66 -0.80 12.22
C VAL A 56 -27.81 0.20 12.18
N ILE A 57 -27.65 1.39 12.75
CA ILE A 57 -28.68 2.44 12.71
C ILE A 57 -29.00 2.84 11.27
N ALA A 58 -27.98 3.10 10.45
CA ALA A 58 -28.18 3.50 9.06
C ALA A 58 -28.94 2.45 8.26
N ARG A 59 -28.66 1.16 8.49
CA ARG A 59 -29.37 0.05 7.85
C ARG A 59 -30.80 -0.09 8.36
N LEU A 60 -31.01 -0.02 9.68
CA LEU A 60 -32.35 -0.14 10.26
C LEU A 60 -33.29 0.96 9.76
N ILE A 61 -32.79 2.19 9.65
CA ILE A 61 -33.54 3.32 9.11
C ILE A 61 -33.70 3.19 7.59
N GLY A 62 -32.62 2.87 6.88
CA GLY A 62 -32.63 2.77 5.42
C GLY A 62 -33.54 1.66 4.89
N ASP A 63 -33.49 0.47 5.49
CA ASP A 63 -34.33 -0.67 5.15
C ASP A 63 -35.82 -0.35 5.43
N GLU A 64 -36.14 0.38 6.52
CA GLU A 64 -37.51 0.80 6.83
C GLU A 64 -38.07 1.81 5.81
N ILE A 65 -37.27 2.78 5.39
CA ILE A 65 -37.61 3.73 4.31
C ILE A 65 -37.82 3.00 2.99
N LEU A 66 -36.95 2.04 2.67
CA LEU A 66 -37.03 1.21 1.48
C LEU A 66 -38.31 0.38 1.43
N ASP A 67 -38.69 -0.23 2.56
CA ASP A 67 -39.89 -1.05 2.65
C ASP A 67 -41.15 -0.18 2.48
N GLN A 68 -41.21 1.00 3.11
CA GLN A 68 -42.30 1.95 2.92
C GLN A 68 -42.38 2.48 1.47
N SER A 69 -41.23 2.70 0.83
CA SER A 69 -41.14 3.12 -0.57
C SER A 69 -41.67 2.04 -1.50
N ARG A 70 -41.29 0.79 -1.28
CA ARG A 70 -41.80 -0.38 -2.05
C ARG A 70 -43.30 -0.60 -1.87
N ALA A 71 -43.84 -0.22 -0.71
CA ALA A 71 -45.28 -0.29 -0.42
C ALA A 71 -46.10 0.81 -1.14
N GLY A 72 -45.45 1.75 -1.85
CA GLY A 72 -46.13 2.79 -2.63
C GLY A 72 -46.69 3.94 -1.79
N GLN A 73 -46.11 4.22 -0.62
CA GLN A 73 -46.47 5.39 0.18
C GLN A 73 -45.99 6.69 -0.48
N VAL A 74 -46.85 7.72 -0.48
CA VAL A 74 -46.61 9.01 -1.17
C VAL A 74 -45.63 9.92 -0.41
N ASP A 75 -45.74 9.98 0.91
CA ASP A 75 -44.78 10.67 1.77
C ASP A 75 -44.31 9.64 2.81
N ILE A 76 -43.00 9.51 3.00
CA ILE A 76 -42.41 8.55 3.92
C ILE A 76 -42.02 9.26 5.20
N VAL A 77 -42.55 8.76 6.32
CA VAL A 77 -42.23 9.26 7.66
C VAL A 77 -41.79 8.08 8.52
N VAL A 78 -40.50 8.04 8.82
CA VAL A 78 -39.92 7.04 9.72
C VAL A 78 -39.59 7.71 11.05
N GLN A 79 -40.15 7.21 12.14
CA GLN A 79 -39.84 7.66 13.49
C GLN A 79 -39.32 6.50 14.31
N ARG A 80 -38.08 6.62 14.78
CA ARG A 80 -37.38 5.55 15.46
C ARG A 80 -36.80 6.04 16.77
N ARG A 81 -37.02 5.29 17.85
CA ARG A 81 -36.31 5.54 19.10
C ARG A 81 -34.85 5.13 18.95
N VAL A 82 -33.96 5.89 19.56
CA VAL A 82 -32.55 5.51 19.67
C VAL A 82 -32.46 4.35 20.67
N ILE A 83 -31.77 3.29 20.29
CA ILE A 83 -31.53 2.11 21.12
C ILE A 83 -30.14 2.28 21.73
N ALA A 84 -30.07 2.47 23.05
CA ALA A 84 -28.83 2.77 23.76
C ALA A 84 -27.80 1.64 23.64
N GLU A 85 -28.24 0.40 23.48
CA GLU A 85 -27.39 -0.77 23.29
C GLU A 85 -26.68 -0.78 21.92
N ILE A 86 -27.21 -0.06 20.92
CA ILE A 86 -26.65 0.01 19.57
C ILE A 86 -25.71 1.21 19.43
N THR A 87 -26.15 2.38 19.89
CA THR A 87 -25.38 3.63 19.82
C THR A 87 -25.62 4.42 21.12
N PRO A 88 -24.97 4.02 22.22
CA PRO A 88 -25.13 4.68 23.52
C PRO A 88 -24.76 6.16 23.43
N GLU A 89 -23.83 6.51 22.55
CA GLU A 89 -23.34 7.86 22.42
C GLU A 89 -24.47 8.81 22.00
N LEU A 90 -25.40 8.41 21.12
CA LEU A 90 -26.54 9.25 20.74
C LEU A 90 -27.49 9.52 21.92
N THR A 91 -27.74 8.50 22.76
CA THR A 91 -28.54 8.66 23.98
C THR A 91 -27.85 9.57 24.99
N GLU A 92 -26.52 9.48 25.14
CA GLU A 92 -25.73 10.42 25.93
C GLU A 92 -25.80 11.86 25.39
N LEU A 93 -26.06 12.05 24.08
CA LEU A 93 -26.33 13.38 23.52
C LEU A 93 -27.74 13.91 23.83
N GLY A 94 -28.55 13.16 24.59
CA GLY A 94 -29.96 13.46 24.83
C GLY A 94 -30.85 13.21 23.61
N ILE A 95 -30.38 12.45 22.61
CA ILE A 95 -31.18 12.08 21.44
C ILE A 95 -32.01 10.85 21.80
N THR A 96 -33.30 11.04 21.96
CA THR A 96 -34.28 10.00 22.30
C THR A 96 -34.87 9.34 21.05
N GLY A 97 -34.82 10.03 19.91
CA GLY A 97 -35.33 9.51 18.65
C GLY A 97 -34.80 10.22 17.41
N ILE A 98 -34.99 9.55 16.27
CA ILE A 98 -34.66 10.01 14.93
C ILE A 98 -35.96 10.02 14.13
N SER A 99 -36.24 11.14 13.47
CA SER A 99 -37.38 11.28 12.56
C SER A 99 -36.85 11.57 11.17
N ILE A 100 -37.21 10.76 10.18
CA ILE A 100 -36.89 11.00 8.77
C ILE A 100 -38.17 11.30 8.01
N TYR A 101 -38.16 12.38 7.24
CA TYR A 101 -39.20 12.75 6.29
C TYR A 101 -38.60 12.76 4.89
N ALA A 102 -39.24 12.07 3.95
CA ALA A 102 -38.83 12.04 2.55
C ALA A 102 -40.05 11.98 1.64
N LEU A 103 -40.00 12.73 0.53
CA LEU A 103 -41.04 12.73 -0.50
C LEU A 103 -40.93 11.50 -1.41
N ASP A 104 -42.04 10.96 -1.93
CA ASP A 104 -42.04 9.81 -2.86
C ASP A 104 -41.11 10.02 -4.06
N ASP A 105 -41.13 11.21 -4.65
CA ASP A 105 -40.34 11.51 -5.84
C ASP A 105 -38.83 11.38 -5.61
N VAL A 106 -38.33 11.65 -4.41
CA VAL A 106 -36.94 11.42 -4.00
C VAL A 106 -36.61 9.92 -3.96
N LEU A 107 -37.58 9.08 -3.59
CA LEU A 107 -37.34 7.68 -3.24
C LEU A 107 -37.67 6.69 -4.37
N ARG A 108 -38.26 7.14 -5.48
CA ARG A 108 -38.55 6.27 -6.65
C ARG A 108 -37.33 5.51 -7.18
N GLY A 109 -36.16 6.14 -7.16
CA GLY A 109 -34.91 5.52 -7.61
C GLY A 109 -34.19 4.70 -6.53
N LEU A 110 -34.64 4.76 -5.28
CA LEU A 110 -33.95 4.21 -4.12
C LEU A 110 -33.55 2.72 -4.23
N PRO A 111 -34.35 1.83 -4.86
CA PRO A 111 -33.92 0.44 -5.09
C PRO A 111 -32.62 0.31 -5.90
N SER A 112 -32.32 1.25 -6.79
CA SER A 112 -31.11 1.24 -7.63
C SER A 112 -29.85 1.66 -6.86
N TYR A 113 -29.99 2.47 -5.80
CA TYR A 113 -28.88 3.06 -5.03
C TYR A 113 -28.96 2.81 -3.51
N GLN A 114 -29.63 1.73 -3.08
CA GLN A 114 -29.80 1.36 -1.67
C GLN A 114 -28.51 1.44 -0.84
N GLN A 115 -27.41 0.89 -1.36
CA GLN A 115 -26.14 0.87 -0.64
C GLN A 115 -25.56 2.29 -0.44
N GLN A 116 -25.74 3.17 -1.42
CA GLN A 116 -25.31 4.56 -1.32
C GLN A 116 -26.18 5.34 -0.34
N PHE A 117 -27.49 5.10 -0.32
CA PHE A 117 -28.39 5.70 0.66
C PHE A 117 -28.04 5.31 2.11
N HIS A 118 -27.76 4.03 2.36
CA HIS A 118 -27.24 3.58 3.67
C HIS A 118 -25.92 4.28 4.04
N ASN A 119 -25.03 4.46 3.06
CA ASN A 119 -23.78 5.20 3.28
C ASN A 119 -24.04 6.67 3.61
N GLN A 120 -24.99 7.33 2.95
CA GLN A 120 -25.35 8.73 3.20
C GLN A 120 -25.93 8.95 4.60
N ILE A 121 -26.86 8.09 5.05
CA ILE A 121 -27.37 8.14 6.43
C ILE A 121 -26.22 7.94 7.44
N ARG A 122 -25.33 6.97 7.18
CA ARG A 122 -24.15 6.74 8.01
C ARG A 122 -23.23 7.97 8.04
N THR A 123 -23.03 8.61 6.90
CA THR A 123 -22.24 9.84 6.77
C THR A 123 -22.83 10.98 7.59
N VAL A 124 -24.16 11.12 7.65
CA VAL A 124 -24.80 12.11 8.52
C VAL A 124 -24.39 11.88 9.98
N PHE A 125 -24.68 10.70 10.54
CA PHE A 125 -24.37 10.44 11.95
C PHE A 125 -22.87 10.48 12.25
N GLY A 126 -22.05 9.97 11.33
CA GLY A 126 -20.59 10.03 11.42
C GLY A 126 -20.04 11.45 11.31
N THR A 127 -20.79 12.41 10.76
CA THR A 127 -20.42 13.83 10.72
C THR A 127 -20.73 14.52 12.05
N LEU A 128 -21.80 14.10 12.73
CA LEU A 128 -22.18 14.65 14.05
C LEU A 128 -21.17 14.36 15.16
N GLN A 129 -20.35 13.32 15.00
CA GLN A 129 -19.27 13.01 15.95
C GLN A 129 -18.13 14.07 15.94
N ARG A 130 -18.06 14.91 14.90
CA ARG A 130 -16.94 15.82 14.64
C ARG A 130 -17.18 17.17 15.32
N PRO A 131 -16.20 17.72 16.06
CA PRO A 131 -16.40 19.02 16.72
C PRO A 131 -16.82 20.16 15.78
N ARG A 132 -16.31 20.19 14.54
CA ARG A 132 -16.67 21.21 13.53
C ARG A 132 -18.18 21.24 13.23
N TRP A 133 -18.79 20.07 13.12
CA TRP A 133 -20.19 19.92 12.66
C TRP A 133 -21.14 19.60 13.80
N GLY A 134 -20.75 18.67 14.68
CA GLY A 134 -21.50 18.31 15.88
C GLY A 134 -21.76 19.49 16.81
N SER A 135 -20.82 20.44 16.95
CA SER A 135 -21.03 21.63 17.79
C SER A 135 -22.12 22.58 17.28
N ILE A 136 -22.51 22.48 16.00
CA ILE A 136 -23.59 23.31 15.44
C ILE A 136 -24.93 22.84 16.00
N LEU A 137 -25.18 21.52 15.95
CA LEU A 137 -26.43 20.95 16.47
C LEU A 137 -26.37 20.71 17.99
N PHE A 138 -25.18 20.43 18.54
CA PHE A 138 -24.97 19.99 19.92
C PHE A 138 -23.88 20.80 20.64
N PRO A 139 -24.03 22.14 20.76
CA PRO A 139 -22.97 23.00 21.30
C PRO A 139 -22.60 22.66 22.75
N GLU A 140 -23.56 22.16 23.55
CA GLU A 140 -23.33 21.78 24.95
C GLU A 140 -22.28 20.66 25.11
N LEU A 141 -22.08 19.87 24.05
CA LEU A 141 -21.26 18.66 24.05
C LEU A 141 -19.84 18.89 23.51
N PHE A 142 -19.59 20.07 22.94
CA PHE A 142 -18.31 20.48 22.37
C PHE A 142 -17.86 21.83 22.96
N PRO A 143 -17.56 21.88 24.28
CA PRO A 143 -17.18 23.11 24.97
C PRO A 143 -15.92 23.74 24.35
N GLY A 144 -15.93 25.06 24.20
CA GLY A 144 -14.84 25.84 23.58
C GLY A 144 -15.05 26.20 22.11
N THR A 145 -16.16 25.78 21.51
CA THR A 145 -16.58 26.25 20.17
C THR A 145 -17.31 27.60 20.31
N ASN A 146 -16.71 28.67 19.80
CA ASN A 146 -17.17 30.06 19.95
C ASN A 146 -18.40 30.43 19.09
N LYS A 147 -19.36 29.53 18.91
CA LYS A 147 -20.59 29.83 18.16
C LYS A 147 -21.68 30.32 19.12
N LYS A 148 -21.82 31.65 19.19
CA LYS A 148 -22.83 32.36 19.99
C LYS A 148 -24.21 32.45 19.31
N GLU A 149 -24.35 31.97 18.08
CA GLU A 149 -25.62 31.94 17.36
C GLU A 149 -26.03 30.49 17.08
N HIS A 150 -27.23 30.12 17.53
CA HIS A 150 -27.83 28.80 17.34
C HIS A 150 -28.24 28.62 15.87
N GLU A 151 -27.31 28.16 15.04
CA GLU A 151 -27.63 27.60 13.72
C GLU A 151 -28.16 26.18 13.94
N ASN A 152 -29.44 25.94 13.67
CA ASN A 152 -30.14 24.72 14.12
C ASN A 152 -30.12 23.58 13.09
N ALA A 153 -29.43 23.75 11.96
CA ALA A 153 -29.50 22.82 10.85
C ALA A 153 -28.16 22.62 10.11
N LEU A 154 -27.94 21.39 9.65
CA LEU A 154 -26.86 21.02 8.74
C LEU A 154 -27.45 20.55 7.41
N LEU A 155 -26.93 21.08 6.30
CA LEU A 155 -27.30 20.70 4.94
C LEU A 155 -26.22 19.79 4.35
N PHE A 156 -26.59 18.59 3.94
CA PHE A 156 -25.72 17.61 3.29
C PHE A 156 -26.08 17.55 1.80
N PRO A 157 -25.28 18.17 0.92
CA PRO A 157 -25.61 18.31 -0.50
C PRO A 157 -25.18 17.08 -1.31
N PHE A 158 -25.71 15.89 -1.00
CA PHE A 158 -25.25 14.64 -1.63
C PHE A 158 -25.34 14.63 -3.16
N HIS A 159 -26.31 15.35 -3.74
CA HIS A 159 -26.42 15.56 -5.19
C HIS A 159 -25.20 16.24 -5.84
N LEU A 160 -24.40 17.02 -5.09
CA LEU A 160 -23.18 17.64 -5.60
C LEU A 160 -21.96 16.71 -5.56
N HIS A 161 -22.07 15.59 -4.83
CA HIS A 161 -20.97 14.68 -4.55
C HIS A 161 -21.21 13.25 -5.08
N SER A 162 -22.31 13.03 -5.80
CA SER A 162 -22.65 11.74 -6.39
C SER A 162 -22.32 11.71 -7.88
N GLU A 163 -21.73 10.60 -8.34
CA GLU A 163 -21.57 10.32 -9.78
C GLU A 163 -22.84 9.71 -10.39
N GLU A 164 -23.79 9.25 -9.57
CA GLU A 164 -25.06 8.68 -10.02
C GLU A 164 -26.07 9.78 -10.33
N GLU A 165 -26.53 9.86 -11.59
CA GLU A 165 -27.50 10.86 -12.07
C GLU A 165 -28.86 10.79 -11.32
N ASP A 166 -29.19 9.64 -10.74
CA ASP A 166 -30.43 9.42 -10.00
C ASP A 166 -30.41 10.02 -8.58
N ILE A 167 -29.26 10.50 -8.10
CA ILE A 167 -29.11 11.14 -6.79
C ILE A 167 -29.10 12.65 -6.97
N ASP A 168 -30.28 13.25 -6.93
CA ASP A 168 -30.50 14.70 -7.07
C ASP A 168 -31.08 15.36 -5.80
N TYR A 169 -30.92 14.69 -4.65
CA TYR A 169 -31.45 15.11 -3.36
C TYR A 169 -30.38 15.60 -2.37
N PHE A 170 -30.82 16.30 -1.33
CA PHE A 170 -30.02 16.70 -0.18
C PHE A 170 -30.67 16.21 1.11
N PHE A 171 -29.88 16.13 2.20
CA PHE A 171 -30.42 15.91 3.54
C PHE A 171 -30.30 17.19 4.35
N LEU A 172 -31.39 17.65 4.94
CA LEU A 172 -31.40 18.71 5.95
C LEU A 172 -31.57 18.07 7.33
N VAL A 173 -30.59 18.27 8.20
CA VAL A 173 -30.53 17.65 9.53
C VAL A 173 -30.70 18.71 10.60
N GLU A 174 -31.74 18.58 11.41
CA GLU A 174 -32.12 19.53 12.45
C GLU A 174 -32.19 18.84 13.82
N ARG A 175 -31.97 19.61 14.88
CA ARG A 175 -32.17 19.14 16.26
C ARG A 175 -33.42 19.79 16.86
N ASP A 176 -34.34 18.96 17.33
CA ASP A 176 -35.40 19.37 18.25
C ASP A 176 -34.88 19.25 19.69
N SER A 177 -34.42 20.37 20.25
CA SER A 177 -33.87 20.43 21.60
C SER A 177 -34.92 20.20 22.70
N THR A 178 -36.21 20.38 22.40
CA THR A 178 -37.29 20.24 23.39
C THR A 178 -37.68 18.78 23.58
N ARG A 179 -37.72 18.01 22.48
CA ARG A 179 -38.12 16.59 22.49
C ARG A 179 -36.94 15.62 22.42
N GLY A 180 -35.73 16.13 22.17
CA GLY A 180 -34.53 15.30 22.01
C GLY A 180 -34.55 14.51 20.72
N PHE A 181 -35.10 15.04 19.63
CA PHE A 181 -35.14 14.36 18.33
C PHE A 181 -34.12 14.95 17.37
N VAL A 182 -33.53 14.09 16.53
CA VAL A 182 -32.87 14.52 15.29
C VAL A 182 -33.84 14.33 14.14
N ARG A 183 -34.14 15.41 13.41
CA ARG A 183 -34.98 15.38 12.22
C ARG A 183 -34.09 15.41 10.99
N ILE A 184 -34.33 14.49 10.06
CA ILE A 184 -33.68 14.43 8.76
C ILE A 184 -34.76 14.60 7.70
N THR A 185 -34.70 15.70 6.95
CA THR A 185 -35.60 15.94 5.83
C THR A 185 -34.84 15.73 4.52
N ILE A 186 -35.41 14.91 3.63
CA ILE A 186 -34.80 14.54 2.36
C ILE A 186 -35.68 15.08 1.23
N GLU A 187 -35.12 15.99 0.42
CA GLU A 187 -35.81 16.60 -0.72
C GLU A 187 -34.86 16.72 -1.92
N ARG A 188 -35.44 16.79 -3.12
CA ARG A 188 -34.71 17.10 -4.36
C ARG A 188 -34.29 18.57 -4.36
N ASP A 189 -33.15 18.87 -4.99
CA ASP A 189 -32.73 20.26 -5.21
C ASP A 189 -33.76 21.01 -6.09
N LYS A 190 -34.24 20.34 -7.15
CA LYS A 190 -35.31 20.85 -8.01
C LYS A 190 -36.67 20.54 -7.41
N GLY A 191 -37.44 21.57 -7.10
CA GLY A 191 -38.80 21.41 -6.56
C GLY A 191 -38.89 21.26 -5.05
N SER A 192 -37.79 21.53 -4.32
CA SER A 192 -37.81 21.58 -2.85
C SER A 192 -38.91 22.50 -2.35
N ARG A 193 -39.69 22.00 -1.39
CA ARG A 193 -40.71 22.78 -0.68
C ARG A 193 -40.10 23.58 0.46
N ILE A 194 -38.90 23.21 0.90
CA ILE A 194 -38.15 23.93 1.91
C ILE A 194 -37.53 25.18 1.29
N ASN A 195 -37.89 26.34 1.84
CA ASN A 195 -37.17 27.57 1.54
C ASN A 195 -35.83 27.58 2.31
N LEU A 196 -34.79 27.00 1.71
CA LEU A 196 -33.45 26.94 2.29
C LEU A 196 -32.87 28.33 2.64
N LYS A 197 -33.33 29.42 1.99
CA LYS A 197 -32.92 30.79 2.36
C LYS A 197 -33.48 31.26 3.70
N SER A 198 -34.57 30.65 4.16
CA SER A 198 -35.22 30.96 5.44
C SER A 198 -34.74 30.08 6.60
N VAL A 199 -34.14 28.93 6.30
CA VAL A 199 -33.53 28.03 7.29
C VAL A 199 -32.08 28.46 7.52
N LYS A 200 -31.70 28.70 8.78
CA LYS A 200 -30.30 28.93 9.16
C LYS A 200 -29.53 27.61 9.14
N ALA A 201 -29.24 27.10 7.95
CA ALA A 201 -28.51 25.86 7.73
C ALA A 201 -27.08 26.11 7.26
N ILE A 202 -26.13 25.30 7.75
CA ILE A 202 -24.75 25.29 7.24
C ILE A 202 -24.55 24.10 6.33
N THR A 203 -23.98 24.34 5.15
CA THR A 203 -23.61 23.27 4.23
C THR A 203 -22.37 22.52 4.73
N VAL A 204 -22.46 21.20 4.79
CA VAL A 204 -21.32 20.32 5.07
C VAL A 204 -20.46 20.23 3.82
N ASP A 205 -19.28 20.86 3.86
CA ASP A 205 -18.42 21.12 2.70
C ASP A 205 -17.26 20.12 2.50
N ASP A 206 -17.19 19.08 3.32
CA ASP A 206 -16.06 18.15 3.37
C ASP A 206 -16.47 16.68 3.29
N LEU A 207 -17.61 16.40 2.66
CA LEU A 207 -18.12 15.04 2.45
C LEU A 207 -17.13 14.16 1.67
N ASP A 208 -16.40 14.72 0.71
CA ASP A 208 -15.42 13.99 -0.11
C ASP A 208 -14.08 13.75 0.59
N ARG A 209 -13.84 14.35 1.75
CA ARG A 209 -12.54 14.23 2.44
C ARG A 209 -12.38 12.95 3.25
N ARG A 210 -13.46 12.17 3.38
CA ARG A 210 -13.52 11.00 4.25
C ARG A 210 -14.12 9.79 3.55
N THR A 211 -13.49 8.65 3.71
CA THR A 211 -14.05 7.35 3.29
C THR A 211 -14.27 6.48 4.53
N TYR A 212 -15.52 6.15 4.83
CA TYR A 212 -15.87 5.43 6.06
C TYR A 212 -15.57 3.92 6.01
N LEU A 213 -14.74 3.43 6.94
CA LEU A 213 -14.44 2.02 7.11
C LEU A 213 -15.64 1.29 7.74
N GLN A 214 -16.20 0.33 7.00
CA GLN A 214 -17.31 -0.48 7.49
C GLN A 214 -16.83 -1.57 8.46
N GLY A 215 -17.64 -1.86 9.48
CA GLY A 215 -17.40 -3.00 10.39
C GLY A 215 -16.27 -2.82 11.39
N LEU A 216 -15.79 -1.58 11.59
CA LEU A 216 -14.59 -1.30 12.37
C LEU A 216 -14.60 -1.92 13.77
N THR A 217 -15.73 -1.88 14.47
CA THR A 217 -15.88 -2.52 15.80
C THR A 217 -15.54 -4.01 15.76
N ARG A 218 -16.12 -4.77 14.83
CA ARG A 218 -15.88 -6.22 14.70
C ARG A 218 -14.43 -6.52 14.31
N ILE A 219 -13.86 -5.69 13.43
CA ILE A 219 -12.46 -5.82 13.02
C ILE A 219 -11.55 -5.61 14.22
N THR A 220 -11.77 -4.56 15.00
CA THR A 220 -10.92 -4.25 16.17
C THR A 220 -11.04 -5.31 17.27
N GLU A 221 -12.23 -5.87 17.48
CA GLU A 221 -12.44 -6.99 18.41
C GLU A 221 -11.69 -8.23 17.94
N SER A 222 -11.78 -8.57 16.64
CA SER A 222 -11.06 -9.71 16.06
C SER A 222 -9.54 -9.55 16.17
N VAL A 223 -9.03 -8.36 15.85
CA VAL A 223 -7.60 -8.04 15.97
C VAL A 223 -7.16 -8.12 17.43
N TYR A 224 -7.95 -7.59 18.36
CA TYR A 224 -7.65 -7.66 19.80
C TYR A 224 -7.58 -9.11 20.31
N LEU A 225 -8.55 -9.96 19.94
CA LEU A 225 -8.52 -11.39 20.27
C LEU A 225 -7.28 -12.09 19.69
N GLY A 226 -6.87 -11.70 18.49
CA GLY A 226 -5.61 -12.15 17.89
C GLY A 226 -4.39 -11.76 18.71
N ILE A 227 -4.30 -10.48 19.10
CA ILE A 227 -3.24 -9.94 19.96
C ILE A 227 -3.18 -10.71 21.29
N GLN A 228 -4.32 -10.98 21.93
CA GLN A 228 -4.35 -11.74 23.18
C GLN A 228 -3.78 -13.15 23.02
N ARG A 229 -4.12 -13.86 21.93
CA ARG A 229 -3.57 -15.19 21.64
C ARG A 229 -2.06 -15.16 21.40
N GLU A 230 -1.57 -14.16 20.66
CA GLU A 230 -0.13 -14.01 20.44
C GLU A 230 0.61 -13.66 21.73
N CYS A 231 0.02 -12.84 22.60
CA CYS A 231 0.55 -12.58 23.94
C CYS A 231 0.63 -13.85 24.80
N GLU A 232 -0.38 -14.71 24.76
CA GLU A 232 -0.39 -16.02 25.45
C GLU A 232 0.70 -16.96 24.94
N ASN A 233 1.09 -16.81 23.66
CA ASN A 233 2.19 -17.54 23.03
C ASN A 233 3.56 -16.86 23.23
N TYR A 234 3.67 -15.83 24.08
CA TYR A 234 4.89 -15.05 24.32
C TYR A 234 5.43 -14.32 23.08
N HIS A 235 4.58 -14.06 22.09
CA HIS A 235 4.91 -13.20 20.97
C HIS A 235 4.57 -11.74 21.29
N ASN A 236 5.24 -10.83 20.58
CA ASN A 236 5.06 -9.38 20.69
C ASN A 236 4.54 -8.75 19.38
N GLU A 237 4.08 -9.58 18.46
CA GLU A 237 3.47 -9.17 17.21
C GLU A 237 2.28 -10.05 16.84
N TYR A 238 1.30 -9.43 16.19
CA TYR A 238 0.15 -10.07 15.57
C TYR A 238 0.12 -9.69 14.09
N MET A 239 -0.04 -10.68 13.22
CA MET A 239 -0.12 -10.46 11.77
C MET A 239 -1.39 -11.06 11.19
N ASP A 240 -2.02 -10.29 10.31
CA ASP A 240 -3.20 -10.72 9.57
C ASP A 240 -3.11 -10.33 8.09
N ASN A 241 -3.87 -11.01 7.23
CA ASN A 241 -3.77 -10.87 5.78
C ASN A 241 -5.12 -10.92 5.06
N ALA A 242 -5.11 -10.46 3.81
CA ALA A 242 -6.29 -10.38 2.95
C ALA A 242 -7.02 -11.71 2.74
N ARG A 243 -6.36 -12.86 2.90
CA ARG A 243 -7.02 -14.17 2.77
C ARG A 243 -7.96 -14.47 3.93
N ARG A 244 -7.65 -13.98 5.13
CA ARG A 244 -8.48 -14.19 6.33
C ARG A 244 -9.57 -13.13 6.47
N HIS A 245 -9.26 -11.87 6.16
CA HIS A 245 -10.17 -10.74 6.37
C HIS A 245 -10.41 -9.92 5.08
N GLY A 246 -10.76 -10.58 3.97
CA GLY A 246 -10.91 -9.93 2.65
C GLY A 246 -11.75 -8.65 2.68
N HIS A 247 -12.88 -8.65 3.39
CA HIS A 247 -13.73 -7.45 3.51
C HIS A 247 -13.02 -6.25 4.17
N PHE A 248 -12.16 -6.47 5.17
CA PHE A 248 -11.41 -5.37 5.80
C PHE A 248 -10.42 -4.75 4.81
N PHE A 249 -9.68 -5.57 4.08
CA PHE A 249 -8.73 -5.10 3.07
C PHE A 249 -9.44 -4.41 1.89
N GLU A 250 -10.63 -4.88 1.48
CA GLU A 250 -11.47 -4.13 0.53
C GLU A 250 -11.84 -2.73 1.06
N GLN A 251 -12.08 -2.57 2.37
CA GLN A 251 -12.29 -1.23 2.94
C GLN A 251 -10.99 -0.40 2.92
N LEU A 252 -9.83 -1.00 3.19
CA LEU A 252 -8.53 -0.31 3.09
C LEU A 252 -8.24 0.16 1.65
N HIS A 253 -8.60 -0.66 0.65
CA HIS A 253 -8.47 -0.30 -0.76
C HIS A 253 -9.34 0.91 -1.10
N ARG A 254 -10.58 0.97 -0.57
CA ARG A 254 -11.50 2.10 -0.78
C ARG A 254 -11.00 3.41 -0.16
N VAL A 255 -10.25 3.37 0.95
CA VAL A 255 -9.66 4.60 1.53
C VAL A 255 -8.41 5.08 0.80
N GLY A 256 -7.89 4.30 -0.16
CA GLY A 256 -6.73 4.66 -0.99
C GLY A 256 -5.49 3.79 -0.77
N LEU A 257 -5.51 2.84 0.17
CA LEU A 257 -4.42 1.88 0.38
C LEU A 257 -4.58 0.66 -0.54
N THR A 258 -4.61 0.87 -1.85
CA THR A 258 -5.00 -0.14 -2.87
C THR A 258 -4.14 -1.40 -2.88
N GLU A 259 -2.87 -1.27 -2.53
CA GLU A 259 -1.93 -2.40 -2.52
C GLU A 259 -1.90 -3.13 -1.18
N CYS A 260 -2.63 -2.68 -0.16
CA CYS A 260 -2.52 -3.25 1.18
C CYS A 260 -3.04 -4.70 1.21
N GLU A 261 -2.19 -5.63 1.65
CA GLU A 261 -2.45 -7.08 1.70
C GLU A 261 -2.29 -7.67 3.10
N SER A 262 -1.58 -6.98 4.00
CA SER A 262 -1.36 -7.40 5.38
C SER A 262 -1.45 -6.25 6.37
N ILE A 263 -1.87 -6.56 7.59
CA ILE A 263 -1.75 -5.67 8.75
C ILE A 263 -0.91 -6.37 9.82
N THR A 264 0.04 -5.63 10.39
CA THR A 264 0.87 -6.12 11.50
C THR A 264 0.71 -5.18 12.69
N VAL A 265 0.34 -5.72 13.84
CA VAL A 265 0.26 -4.99 15.11
C VAL A 265 1.43 -5.43 15.99
N ARG A 266 2.23 -4.48 16.50
CA ARG A 266 3.39 -4.75 17.37
C ARG A 266 3.25 -4.02 18.69
N TRP A 267 3.82 -4.59 19.76
CA TRP A 267 3.86 -3.98 21.08
C TRP A 267 5.18 -4.31 21.79
N PRO A 268 5.65 -3.46 22.71
CA PRO A 268 6.80 -3.75 23.55
C PRO A 268 6.46 -4.83 24.58
N GLN A 269 7.44 -5.62 25.01
CA GLN A 269 7.23 -6.80 25.87
C GLN A 269 6.58 -6.43 27.22
N GLU A 270 6.83 -5.22 27.70
CA GLU A 270 6.25 -4.67 28.94
C GLU A 270 4.73 -4.50 28.85
N MET A 271 4.17 -4.39 27.65
CA MET A 271 2.71 -4.28 27.45
C MET A 271 1.97 -5.61 27.50
N THR A 272 2.64 -6.76 27.37
CA THR A 272 1.99 -8.07 27.29
C THR A 272 1.03 -8.30 28.48
N GLY A 273 1.44 -7.94 29.69
CA GLY A 273 0.58 -8.04 30.88
C GLY A 273 -0.69 -7.20 30.80
N TYR A 274 -0.59 -5.97 30.29
CA TYR A 274 -1.73 -5.08 30.09
C TYR A 274 -2.64 -5.54 28.94
N LEU A 275 -2.09 -6.09 27.86
CA LEU A 275 -2.88 -6.58 26.73
C LEU A 275 -3.72 -7.81 27.09
N VAL A 276 -3.19 -8.70 27.93
CA VAL A 276 -3.87 -9.92 28.38
C VAL A 276 -4.88 -9.63 29.51
N ARG A 277 -4.50 -8.82 30.51
CA ARG A 277 -5.28 -8.64 31.74
C ARG A 277 -5.97 -7.28 31.88
N GLY A 278 -5.63 -6.33 31.01
CA GLY A 278 -6.18 -4.98 31.05
C GLY A 278 -7.63 -4.90 30.57
N PRO A 279 -8.27 -3.72 30.71
CA PRO A 279 -9.63 -3.52 30.25
C PRO A 279 -9.73 -3.63 28.73
N SER A 280 -10.39 -4.68 28.23
CA SER A 280 -10.53 -4.95 26.78
C SER A 280 -11.13 -3.77 26.01
N ALA A 281 -12.04 -3.03 26.64
CA ALA A 281 -12.66 -1.84 26.07
C ALA A 281 -11.64 -0.73 25.74
N GLU A 282 -10.64 -0.49 26.60
CA GLU A 282 -9.64 0.57 26.38
C GLU A 282 -8.73 0.27 25.18
N ILE A 283 -8.28 -0.98 25.07
CA ILE A 283 -7.41 -1.42 23.97
C ILE A 283 -8.20 -1.43 22.66
N THR A 284 -9.42 -1.96 22.68
CA THR A 284 -10.31 -1.97 21.50
C THR A 284 -10.60 -0.54 21.02
N ILE A 285 -10.85 0.40 21.94
CA ILE A 285 -11.02 1.82 21.59
C ILE A 285 -9.74 2.40 20.99
N THR A 286 -8.57 2.06 21.51
CA THR A 286 -7.28 2.52 20.98
C THR A 286 -7.05 1.99 19.56
N LEU A 287 -7.29 0.70 19.32
CA LEU A 287 -7.21 0.09 17.98
C LEU A 287 -8.21 0.72 17.03
N LYS A 288 -9.45 0.95 17.47
CA LYS A 288 -10.50 1.62 16.70
C LYS A 288 -10.10 3.04 16.33
N ARG A 289 -9.54 3.80 17.28
CA ARG A 289 -9.01 5.14 17.05
C ARG A 289 -7.80 5.12 16.11
N ALA A 290 -6.96 4.09 16.13
CA ALA A 290 -5.84 3.99 15.20
C ALA A 290 -6.33 3.76 13.77
N LEU A 291 -7.30 2.86 13.58
CA LEU A 291 -7.82 2.55 12.25
C LEU A 291 -8.73 3.65 11.69
N ILE A 292 -9.49 4.38 12.51
CA ILE A 292 -10.34 5.48 12.02
C ILE A 292 -9.54 6.63 11.41
N VAL A 293 -8.25 6.77 11.78
CA VAL A 293 -7.35 7.76 11.16
C VAL A 293 -7.25 7.55 9.66
N LEU A 294 -7.32 6.29 9.20
CA LEU A 294 -7.23 5.92 7.78
C LEU A 294 -8.46 6.35 6.97
N GLU A 295 -9.55 6.77 7.62
CA GLU A 295 -10.70 7.33 6.90
C GLU A 295 -10.39 8.71 6.31
N ASP A 296 -9.35 9.39 6.81
CA ASP A 296 -8.92 10.70 6.34
C ASP A 296 -7.96 10.61 5.16
N LYS A 297 -8.32 11.26 4.04
CA LYS A 297 -7.50 11.26 2.83
C LYS A 297 -6.10 11.84 3.04
N GLN A 298 -5.95 12.90 3.84
CA GLN A 298 -4.63 13.52 4.05
C GLN A 298 -3.71 12.60 4.85
N VAL A 299 -4.23 11.86 5.81
CA VAL A 299 -3.46 10.84 6.53
C VAL A 299 -2.99 9.75 5.56
N VAL A 300 -3.89 9.22 4.73
CA VAL A 300 -3.54 8.18 3.74
C VAL A 300 -2.48 8.68 2.76
N GLU A 301 -2.61 9.91 2.25
CA GLU A 301 -1.60 10.52 1.38
C GLU A 301 -0.23 10.65 2.03
N ARG A 302 -0.18 10.90 3.34
CA ARG A 302 1.07 10.97 4.11
C ARG A 302 1.70 9.60 4.28
N LEU A 303 0.90 8.61 4.65
CA LEU A 303 1.33 7.21 4.73
C LEU A 303 1.90 6.72 3.40
N LEU A 304 1.24 7.03 2.27
CA LEU A 304 1.72 6.66 0.93
C LEU A 304 3.03 7.37 0.52
N LYS A 305 3.34 8.52 1.12
CA LYS A 305 4.63 9.21 0.96
C LYS A 305 5.76 8.63 1.83
N GLY A 306 5.46 7.62 2.64
CA GLY A 306 6.39 7.01 3.58
C GLY A 306 6.45 7.71 4.95
N ASP A 307 5.58 8.68 5.21
CA ASP A 307 5.51 9.32 6.53
C ASP A 307 4.89 8.38 7.57
N SER A 308 5.35 8.47 8.82
CA SER A 308 4.72 7.78 9.96
C SER A 308 3.73 8.70 10.68
N ILE A 309 2.60 8.13 11.12
CA ILE A 309 1.52 8.82 11.82
C ILE A 309 1.44 8.35 13.28
N LEU A 310 1.82 9.23 14.21
CA LEU A 310 1.59 9.04 15.64
C LEU A 310 0.16 9.48 16.01
N MET A 311 -0.65 8.53 16.47
CA MET A 311 -1.94 8.76 17.09
C MET A 311 -1.81 8.69 18.61
N THR A 312 -2.32 9.70 19.32
CA THR A 312 -2.47 9.67 20.78
C THR A 312 -3.92 9.64 21.21
N SER A 313 -4.23 8.90 22.26
CA SER A 313 -5.58 8.74 22.77
C SER A 313 -5.55 8.41 24.26
N ASN A 314 -5.97 9.32 25.12
CA ASN A 314 -6.06 9.11 26.58
C ASN A 314 -4.74 8.59 27.18
N GLY A 315 -3.59 9.12 26.73
CA GLY A 315 -2.26 8.69 27.15
C GLY A 315 -1.71 7.45 26.43
N GLN A 316 -2.54 6.70 25.70
CA GLN A 316 -2.10 5.62 24.81
C GLN A 316 -1.50 6.22 23.53
N LYS A 317 -0.51 5.53 22.96
CA LYS A 317 0.16 5.94 21.73
C LYS A 317 0.15 4.80 20.72
N ALA A 318 -0.10 5.10 19.46
CA ALA A 318 0.06 4.16 18.37
C ALA A 318 0.69 4.84 17.15
N TRP A 319 1.64 4.18 16.51
CA TRP A 319 2.24 4.62 15.26
C TRP A 319 1.67 3.81 14.11
N LEU A 320 1.28 4.50 13.05
CA LEU A 320 0.90 3.92 11.78
C LEU A 320 1.96 4.25 10.73
N ASP A 321 2.33 3.28 9.92
CA ASP A 321 3.20 3.47 8.76
C ASP A 321 2.95 2.35 7.73
N LEU A 322 3.50 2.50 6.54
CA LEU A 322 3.43 1.49 5.49
C LEU A 322 4.80 0.84 5.27
N SER A 323 4.80 -0.47 5.04
CA SER A 323 5.96 -1.24 4.61
C SER A 323 5.69 -1.93 3.26
N ARG A 324 6.75 -2.45 2.65
CA ARG A 324 6.68 -3.24 1.40
C ARG A 324 5.96 -2.52 0.25
N ARG A 325 6.23 -1.21 0.11
CA ARG A 325 5.62 -0.32 -0.89
C ARG A 325 4.09 -0.25 -0.78
N GLY A 326 3.58 -0.14 0.45
CA GLY A 326 2.14 -0.01 0.72
C GLY A 326 1.41 -1.35 0.92
N ARG A 327 2.08 -2.49 0.71
CA ARG A 327 1.47 -3.82 0.91
C ARG A 327 1.29 -4.21 2.38
N GLY A 328 2.07 -3.63 3.28
CA GLY A 328 1.95 -3.84 4.72
C GLY A 328 1.52 -2.57 5.44
N LEU A 329 0.39 -2.62 6.16
CA LEU A 329 0.02 -1.60 7.14
C LEU A 329 0.57 -2.01 8.52
N ASN A 330 1.42 -1.18 9.11
CA ASN A 330 1.98 -1.44 10.43
C ASN A 330 1.32 -0.56 11.48
N LEU A 331 0.97 -1.17 12.62
CA LEU A 331 0.43 -0.50 13.80
C LEU A 331 1.30 -0.84 15.01
N SER A 332 2.09 0.11 15.50
CA SER A 332 2.97 -0.12 16.66
C SER A 332 2.40 0.56 17.90
N LEU A 333 2.08 -0.20 18.95
CA LEU A 333 1.53 0.28 20.20
C LEU A 333 2.64 0.70 21.16
N HIS A 334 2.55 1.91 21.72
CA HIS A 334 3.45 2.53 22.72
C HIS A 334 4.93 2.71 22.36
N GLN A 335 5.45 1.95 21.42
CA GLN A 335 6.79 2.08 20.89
C GLN A 335 6.71 2.14 19.36
N LYS A 336 7.40 3.12 18.77
CA LYS A 336 7.58 3.16 17.31
C LYS A 336 8.46 1.97 16.92
N ARG A 337 8.02 1.19 15.93
CA ARG A 337 8.84 0.10 15.39
C ARG A 337 10.10 0.64 14.73
N GLU A 338 11.16 -0.16 14.79
CA GLU A 338 12.32 0.02 13.92
C GLU A 338 12.04 -0.69 12.60
N ALA A 339 12.29 0.00 11.49
CA ALA A 339 12.16 -0.59 10.16
C ALA A 339 13.37 -1.49 9.89
N ALA A 340 13.14 -2.68 9.36
CA ALA A 340 14.22 -3.56 8.95
C ALA A 340 15.04 -2.85 7.85
N ASN A 341 16.36 -2.81 8.01
CA ASN A 341 17.27 -2.19 7.06
C ASN A 341 18.37 -3.19 6.67
N LEU A 342 19.03 -2.96 5.53
CA LEU A 342 20.12 -3.85 5.11
C LEU A 342 21.38 -3.73 5.98
N GLU A 343 21.58 -2.60 6.66
CA GLU A 343 22.75 -2.36 7.50
C GLU A 343 22.85 -3.38 8.64
N TYR A 344 21.72 -3.69 9.28
CA TYR A 344 21.62 -4.71 10.32
C TYR A 344 22.21 -6.06 9.89
N TYR A 345 22.03 -6.44 8.62
CA TYR A 345 22.56 -7.71 8.12
C TYR A 345 24.05 -7.63 7.77
N LEU A 346 24.55 -6.45 7.35
CA LEU A 346 25.97 -6.24 7.06
C LEU A 346 26.82 -6.13 8.33
N GLU A 347 26.33 -5.47 9.39
CA GLU A 347 27.03 -5.34 10.69
C GLU A 347 27.38 -6.71 11.32
N ARG A 348 26.61 -7.74 10.96
CA ARG A 348 26.83 -9.13 11.40
C ARG A 348 27.92 -9.85 10.59
N MET A 349 28.47 -9.20 9.56
CA MET A 349 29.50 -9.70 8.65
C MET A 349 30.71 -8.73 8.63
N PRO A 350 31.43 -8.58 9.75
CA PRO A 350 32.41 -7.49 9.93
C PRO A 350 33.55 -7.50 8.91
N ASP A 351 34.00 -8.68 8.46
CA ASP A 351 35.03 -8.77 7.42
C ASP A 351 34.54 -8.25 6.07
N LEU A 352 33.29 -8.56 5.71
CA LEU A 352 32.68 -8.07 4.47
C LEU A 352 32.41 -6.56 4.56
N GLU A 353 31.92 -6.08 5.70
CA GLU A 353 31.73 -4.66 5.97
C GLU A 353 33.06 -3.91 5.79
N ALA A 354 34.12 -4.36 6.46
CA ALA A 354 35.44 -3.74 6.38
C ALA A 354 36.00 -3.72 4.94
N ILE A 355 35.84 -4.82 4.18
CA ILE A 355 36.23 -4.86 2.76
C ILE A 355 35.41 -3.86 1.94
N SER A 356 34.09 -3.81 2.15
CA SER A 356 33.20 -2.94 1.38
C SER A 356 33.54 -1.46 1.56
N LEU A 357 33.84 -1.05 2.80
CA LEU A 357 34.21 0.32 3.15
C LEU A 357 35.63 0.67 2.68
N LYS A 358 36.54 -0.30 2.63
CA LYS A 358 37.89 -0.12 2.11
C LYS A 358 37.92 0.08 0.60
N HIS A 359 36.93 -0.44 -0.13
CA HIS A 359 36.88 -0.43 -1.59
C HIS A 359 35.59 0.20 -2.15
N PRO A 360 35.30 1.48 -1.82
CA PRO A 360 34.00 2.11 -2.09
C PRO A 360 33.66 2.32 -3.58
N ASN A 361 34.60 2.03 -4.49
CA ASN A 361 34.42 2.19 -5.93
C ASN A 361 34.72 0.89 -6.71
N ALA A 362 34.82 -0.26 -6.03
CA ALA A 362 35.16 -1.53 -6.69
C ALA A 362 34.14 -1.91 -7.79
N PHE A 363 32.88 -1.51 -7.63
CA PHE A 363 31.79 -1.78 -8.57
C PHE A 363 31.29 -0.52 -9.29
N LYS A 364 32.07 0.55 -9.33
CA LYS A 364 31.68 1.78 -10.03
C LYS A 364 31.37 1.51 -11.51
N ASN A 365 30.23 2.03 -11.98
CA ASN A 365 29.74 1.85 -13.36
C ASN A 365 29.46 0.38 -13.72
N MET A 366 29.10 -0.44 -12.72
CA MET A 366 28.77 -1.84 -12.87
C MET A 366 27.36 -2.13 -12.34
N ARG A 367 26.54 -2.75 -13.17
CA ARG A 367 25.31 -3.42 -12.79
C ARG A 367 25.63 -4.81 -12.27
N ILE A 368 24.88 -5.26 -11.27
CA ILE A 368 24.99 -6.61 -10.74
C ILE A 368 23.71 -7.37 -11.06
N PHE A 369 23.84 -8.54 -11.70
CA PHE A 369 22.76 -9.50 -11.79
C PHE A 369 23.08 -10.68 -10.86
N LEU A 370 22.30 -10.82 -9.79
CA LEU A 370 22.54 -11.78 -8.72
C LEU A 370 21.47 -12.87 -8.74
N ILE A 371 21.86 -14.14 -8.82
CA ILE A 371 20.95 -15.28 -8.65
C ILE A 371 21.35 -15.98 -7.36
N HIS A 372 20.53 -15.92 -6.32
CA HIS A 372 20.91 -16.49 -5.02
C HIS A 372 19.72 -16.83 -4.13
N HIS A 373 19.93 -17.65 -3.11
CA HIS A 373 18.99 -17.79 -2.00
C HIS A 373 18.73 -16.49 -1.25
N ILE A 374 17.51 -16.35 -0.69
CA ILE A 374 17.15 -15.22 0.15
C ILE A 374 17.52 -15.49 1.61
N THR A 375 18.67 -14.98 2.04
CA THR A 375 19.17 -15.12 3.43
C THR A 375 19.67 -13.78 3.95
N GLY A 376 19.86 -13.66 5.27
CA GLY A 376 20.41 -12.45 5.89
C GLY A 376 21.79 -12.10 5.33
N GLU A 377 22.64 -13.08 5.08
CA GLU A 377 23.99 -12.91 4.52
C GLU A 377 23.94 -12.31 3.11
N ILE A 378 22.94 -12.66 2.30
CA ILE A 378 22.74 -12.09 0.97
C ILE A 378 22.20 -10.67 1.05
N LEU A 379 21.33 -10.38 2.02
CA LEU A 379 20.92 -9.00 2.32
C LEU A 379 22.13 -8.13 2.71
N GLY A 380 23.01 -8.64 3.57
CA GLY A 380 24.29 -7.99 3.92
C GLY A 380 25.22 -7.83 2.71
N THR A 381 25.28 -8.84 1.83
CA THR A 381 26.07 -8.78 0.58
C THR A 381 25.56 -7.71 -0.37
N ILE A 382 24.25 -7.55 -0.52
CA ILE A 382 23.64 -6.48 -1.34
C ILE A 382 24.06 -5.11 -0.79
N ARG A 383 24.07 -4.93 0.53
CA ARG A 383 24.54 -3.70 1.16
C ARG A 383 26.02 -3.44 0.93
N ALA A 384 26.85 -4.48 1.04
CA ALA A 384 28.27 -4.37 0.75
C ALA A 384 28.54 -3.97 -0.70
N LEU A 385 27.79 -4.52 -1.66
CA LEU A 385 27.88 -4.15 -3.08
C LEU A 385 27.47 -2.69 -3.31
N GLU A 386 26.45 -2.21 -2.59
CA GLU A 386 26.08 -0.79 -2.59
C GLU A 386 27.22 0.09 -2.05
N ASN A 387 27.79 -0.26 -0.89
CA ASN A 387 28.92 0.46 -0.30
C ASN A 387 30.13 0.54 -1.24
N MET A 388 30.32 -0.48 -2.08
CA MET A 388 31.37 -0.55 -3.09
C MET A 388 31.05 0.13 -4.42
N GLY A 389 29.92 0.85 -4.50
CA GLY A 389 29.61 1.79 -5.57
C GLY A 389 28.93 1.18 -6.81
N MET A 390 28.22 0.06 -6.67
CA MET A 390 27.43 -0.49 -7.78
C MET A 390 26.37 0.51 -8.30
N SER A 391 26.12 0.50 -9.61
CA SER A 391 25.09 1.34 -10.22
C SER A 391 23.69 0.87 -9.84
N GLU A 392 23.41 -0.40 -10.10
CA GLU A 392 22.09 -1.03 -10.01
C GLU A 392 22.26 -2.53 -9.74
N ILE A 393 21.27 -3.13 -9.07
CA ILE A 393 21.23 -4.57 -8.83
C ILE A 393 19.86 -5.15 -9.16
N SER A 394 19.90 -6.27 -9.88
CA SER A 394 18.74 -7.11 -10.15
C SER A 394 19.00 -8.50 -9.56
N VAL A 395 18.17 -8.91 -8.60
CA VAL A 395 18.30 -10.19 -7.89
C VAL A 395 17.16 -11.11 -8.30
N LEU A 396 17.49 -12.34 -8.73
CA LEU A 396 16.53 -13.42 -8.91
C LEU A 396 16.72 -14.43 -7.77
N TYR A 397 15.80 -14.44 -6.83
CA TYR A 397 15.87 -15.32 -5.67
C TYR A 397 15.54 -16.77 -6.00
N VAL A 398 16.43 -17.67 -5.56
CA VAL A 398 16.24 -19.11 -5.58
C VAL A 398 15.50 -19.50 -4.29
N LYS A 399 14.25 -19.95 -4.42
CA LYS A 399 13.42 -20.32 -3.28
C LYS A 399 13.29 -21.84 -3.17
N TYR A 400 14.03 -22.46 -2.25
CA TYR A 400 13.66 -23.78 -1.75
C TYR A 400 12.47 -23.65 -0.78
N ALA A 401 11.61 -24.66 -0.72
CA ALA A 401 10.32 -24.62 -0.03
C ALA A 401 10.38 -23.90 1.34
N GLY A 402 9.56 -22.86 1.52
CA GLY A 402 9.55 -22.05 2.74
C GLY A 402 8.82 -20.72 2.57
N VAL A 403 8.45 -20.07 3.67
CA VAL A 403 7.91 -18.70 3.67
C VAL A 403 9.08 -17.74 3.81
N VAL A 404 9.16 -16.71 2.96
CA VAL A 404 10.20 -15.69 3.09
C VAL A 404 9.95 -14.90 4.36
N PRO A 405 10.94 -14.72 5.24
CA PRO A 405 10.79 -13.90 6.45
C PRO A 405 10.27 -12.49 6.15
N ALA A 406 9.40 -12.02 7.02
CA ALA A 406 8.68 -10.78 6.85
C ALA A 406 9.60 -9.53 6.86
N ASP A 407 10.61 -9.57 7.73
CA ASP A 407 11.68 -8.61 7.90
C ASP A 407 12.58 -8.55 6.66
N TYR A 408 12.85 -9.68 6.00
CA TYR A 408 13.67 -9.71 4.79
C TYR A 408 12.97 -8.94 3.66
N LEU A 409 11.68 -9.24 3.42
CA LEU A 409 10.89 -8.52 2.41
C LEU A 409 10.78 -7.04 2.73
N GLU A 410 10.66 -6.69 4.01
CA GLU A 410 10.61 -5.30 4.42
C GLU A 410 11.91 -4.56 4.12
N ALA A 411 13.06 -5.13 4.50
CA ALA A 411 14.37 -4.52 4.26
C ALA A 411 14.62 -4.33 2.76
N LEU A 412 14.34 -5.34 1.94
CA LEU A 412 14.53 -5.28 0.49
C LEU A 412 13.61 -4.25 -0.16
N LEU A 413 12.32 -4.25 0.17
CA LEU A 413 11.33 -3.39 -0.47
C LEU A 413 11.32 -1.95 0.07
N SER A 414 12.12 -1.66 1.09
CA SER A 414 12.42 -0.29 1.56
C SER A 414 13.38 0.46 0.62
N LEU A 415 14.14 -0.27 -0.21
CA LEU A 415 15.16 0.28 -1.09
C LEU A 415 14.53 0.93 -2.34
N PRO A 416 15.21 1.94 -2.91
CA PRO A 416 14.68 2.68 -4.06
C PRO A 416 14.58 1.79 -5.30
N ASP A 417 13.39 1.78 -5.90
CA ASP A 417 12.99 0.89 -6.99
C ASP A 417 13.63 1.20 -8.34
N ASN A 418 14.36 2.31 -8.46
CA ASN A 418 15.14 2.66 -9.63
C ASN A 418 16.54 2.03 -9.66
N ARG A 419 17.00 1.47 -8.53
CA ARG A 419 18.35 0.87 -8.38
C ARG A 419 18.31 -0.56 -7.88
N PHE A 420 17.22 -0.97 -7.22
CA PHE A 420 17.11 -2.27 -6.57
C PHE A 420 15.87 -3.00 -7.08
N HIS A 421 16.13 -4.08 -7.80
CA HIS A 421 15.11 -4.94 -8.38
C HIS A 421 15.24 -6.35 -7.81
N PHE A 422 14.13 -6.87 -7.29
CA PHE A 422 14.06 -8.16 -6.63
C PHE A 422 12.97 -9.00 -7.27
N TYR A 423 13.32 -10.21 -7.66
CA TYR A 423 12.44 -11.16 -8.34
C TYR A 423 12.59 -12.53 -7.72
N GLY A 424 11.63 -13.41 -7.99
CA GLY A 424 11.68 -14.80 -7.58
C GLY A 424 10.56 -15.56 -8.25
N LEU A 425 10.64 -16.89 -8.23
CA LEU A 425 9.59 -17.74 -8.79
C LEU A 425 8.61 -18.19 -7.72
N GLN A 426 7.34 -18.33 -8.10
CA GLN A 426 6.29 -18.92 -7.29
C GLN A 426 5.77 -20.18 -7.97
N LYS A 427 5.73 -21.28 -7.21
CA LYS A 427 5.14 -22.53 -7.66
C LYS A 427 3.61 -22.39 -7.72
N ILE A 428 3.03 -22.80 -8.84
CA ILE A 428 1.61 -22.96 -9.08
C ILE A 428 1.32 -24.46 -9.07
N GLU A 429 0.58 -24.87 -8.05
CA GLU A 429 0.11 -26.24 -7.92
C GLU A 429 -1.30 -26.32 -8.50
N THR A 430 -1.53 -27.26 -9.41
CA THR A 430 -2.85 -27.55 -9.96
C THR A 430 -3.24 -28.96 -9.56
N HIS A 431 -4.53 -29.21 -9.30
CA HIS A 431 -5.02 -30.55 -8.92
C HIS A 431 -4.70 -31.65 -9.95
N GLN A 432 -4.28 -31.30 -11.16
CA GLN A 432 -3.99 -32.21 -12.26
C GLN A 432 -2.48 -32.46 -12.47
N GLU A 433 -1.58 -31.67 -11.89
CA GLU A 433 -0.13 -31.83 -12.06
C GLU A 433 0.60 -31.82 -10.71
N ILE A 434 1.18 -32.97 -10.36
CA ILE A 434 1.87 -33.19 -9.08
C ILE A 434 3.14 -32.34 -8.97
N GLU A 435 3.87 -32.13 -10.07
CA GLU A 435 5.11 -31.33 -10.08
C GLU A 435 4.84 -29.81 -10.04
N GLY A 436 3.67 -29.37 -10.52
CA GLY A 436 3.34 -27.95 -10.68
C GLY A 436 4.24 -27.22 -11.67
N HIS A 437 3.99 -25.94 -11.88
CA HIS A 437 4.83 -25.07 -12.72
C HIS A 437 5.15 -23.75 -12.01
N TYR A 438 5.99 -22.91 -12.61
CA TYR A 438 6.48 -21.70 -11.95
C TYR A 438 6.16 -20.44 -12.75
N ILE A 439 5.73 -19.39 -12.05
CA ILE A 439 5.51 -18.03 -12.57
C ILE A 439 6.30 -17.00 -11.74
N LEU A 440 6.30 -15.71 -12.12
CA LEU A 440 6.95 -14.68 -11.31
C LEU A 440 6.18 -14.45 -10.01
N SER A 441 6.88 -14.42 -8.89
CA SER A 441 6.32 -14.09 -7.59
C SER A 441 5.90 -12.62 -7.53
N ARG A 442 4.69 -12.37 -7.01
CA ARG A 442 4.19 -11.02 -6.71
C ARG A 442 4.70 -10.45 -5.38
N GLN A 443 5.49 -11.21 -4.61
CA GLN A 443 5.94 -10.80 -3.28
C GLN A 443 7.09 -9.78 -3.30
N TYR A 444 7.80 -9.64 -4.42
CA TYR A 444 9.01 -8.83 -4.53
C TYR A 444 8.75 -7.51 -5.26
N SER A 445 9.62 -7.11 -6.19
CA SER A 445 9.44 -5.90 -6.99
C SER A 445 8.23 -6.00 -7.92
N ASP A 446 7.74 -4.85 -8.35
CA ASP A 446 6.66 -4.77 -9.33
C ASP A 446 7.07 -5.49 -10.64
N ILE A 447 6.15 -6.30 -11.15
CA ILE A 447 6.33 -7.12 -12.35
C ILE A 447 5.57 -6.55 -13.55
N SER A 448 4.95 -5.37 -13.43
CA SER A 448 4.20 -4.72 -14.52
C SER A 448 5.02 -4.58 -15.82
N ARG A 449 6.35 -4.41 -15.71
CA ARG A 449 7.28 -4.37 -16.86
C ARG A 449 7.72 -5.74 -17.39
N LEU A 450 7.31 -6.81 -16.73
CA LEU A 450 7.68 -8.21 -16.95
C LEU A 450 6.46 -9.11 -17.19
N ILE A 451 5.29 -8.52 -17.49
CA ILE A 451 4.06 -9.29 -17.77
C ILE A 451 4.29 -10.30 -18.90
N ASP A 452 5.04 -9.93 -19.93
CA ASP A 452 5.40 -10.84 -21.02
C ASP A 452 6.19 -12.06 -20.54
N LEU A 453 7.14 -11.89 -19.62
CA LEU A 453 7.89 -13.00 -19.02
C LEU A 453 6.97 -13.88 -18.17
N ASP A 454 6.11 -13.27 -17.37
CA ASP A 454 5.18 -13.99 -16.50
C ASP A 454 4.20 -14.86 -17.29
N VAL A 455 3.59 -14.30 -18.34
CA VAL A 455 2.68 -15.02 -19.25
C VAL A 455 3.41 -16.16 -19.95
N GLU A 456 4.66 -15.94 -20.36
CA GLU A 456 5.43 -16.97 -21.08
C GLU A 456 5.91 -18.10 -20.14
N LEU A 457 6.23 -17.79 -18.89
CA LEU A 457 6.49 -18.80 -17.85
C LEU A 457 5.24 -19.66 -17.58
N ASP A 458 4.08 -19.02 -17.43
CA ASP A 458 2.80 -19.71 -17.24
C ASP A 458 2.44 -20.58 -18.46
N ARG A 459 2.71 -20.09 -19.68
CA ARG A 459 2.45 -20.83 -20.92
C ARG A 459 3.38 -22.04 -21.09
N ARG A 460 4.67 -21.91 -20.74
CA ARG A 460 5.67 -22.97 -20.91
C ARG A 460 5.57 -24.08 -19.88
N ARG A 461 5.04 -23.77 -18.70
CA ARG A 461 4.85 -24.71 -17.58
C ARG A 461 6.13 -25.50 -17.24
N HIS A 462 7.25 -24.80 -17.24
CA HIS A 462 8.55 -25.39 -16.94
C HIS A 462 8.65 -25.86 -15.49
N ALA A 463 9.41 -26.94 -15.28
CA ALA A 463 9.89 -27.32 -13.95
C ALA A 463 10.89 -26.27 -13.43
N PHE A 464 11.26 -26.38 -12.15
CA PHE A 464 11.95 -25.31 -11.43
C PHE A 464 13.24 -24.83 -12.11
N PHE A 465 14.11 -25.76 -12.53
CA PHE A 465 15.41 -25.41 -13.09
C PHE A 465 15.26 -24.69 -14.44
N GLU A 466 14.41 -25.21 -15.31
CA GLU A 466 14.11 -24.66 -16.62
C GLU A 466 13.43 -23.28 -16.50
N ALA A 467 12.51 -23.13 -15.54
CA ALA A 467 11.88 -21.85 -15.26
C ALA A 467 12.89 -20.83 -14.71
N MET A 468 13.80 -21.23 -13.81
CA MET A 468 14.87 -20.38 -13.30
C MET A 468 15.85 -19.96 -14.40
N ASN A 469 16.28 -20.91 -15.25
CA ASN A 469 17.14 -20.61 -16.40
C ASN A 469 16.45 -19.62 -17.36
N TYR A 470 15.18 -19.85 -17.66
CA TYR A 470 14.40 -18.98 -18.56
C TYR A 470 14.25 -17.57 -18.00
N ALA A 471 13.82 -17.45 -16.75
CA ALA A 471 13.67 -16.17 -16.06
C ALA A 471 15.01 -15.44 -15.90
N ALA A 472 16.07 -16.15 -15.51
CA ALA A 472 17.41 -15.60 -15.36
C ALA A 472 17.93 -15.03 -16.69
N GLY A 473 17.85 -15.80 -17.78
CA GLY A 473 18.30 -15.32 -19.09
C GLY A 473 17.47 -14.17 -19.62
N HIS A 474 16.15 -14.18 -19.39
CA HIS A 474 15.29 -13.06 -19.74
C HIS A 474 15.70 -11.78 -19.02
N LEU A 475 15.77 -11.83 -17.68
CA LEU A 475 16.12 -10.68 -16.86
C LEU A 475 17.54 -10.18 -17.15
N PHE A 476 18.52 -11.09 -17.20
CA PHE A 476 19.92 -10.74 -17.49
C PHE A 476 20.09 -10.04 -18.84
N LEU A 477 19.45 -10.53 -19.91
CA LEU A 477 19.59 -9.90 -21.23
C LEU A 477 18.91 -8.52 -21.28
N ARG A 478 17.82 -8.31 -20.53
CA ARG A 478 17.23 -6.97 -20.36
C ARG A 478 18.21 -6.02 -19.66
N GLU A 479 18.81 -6.46 -18.57
CA GLU A 479 19.82 -5.69 -17.83
C GLU A 479 21.07 -5.42 -18.68
N ALA A 480 21.51 -6.38 -19.48
CA ALA A 480 22.65 -6.22 -20.38
C ALA A 480 22.36 -5.19 -21.49
N LEU A 481 21.14 -5.18 -22.06
CA LEU A 481 20.72 -4.16 -23.03
C LEU A 481 20.74 -2.76 -22.40
N GLN A 482 20.21 -2.62 -21.18
CA GLN A 482 20.22 -1.34 -20.45
C GLN A 482 21.63 -0.90 -20.05
N ALA A 483 22.47 -1.83 -19.58
CA ALA A 483 23.88 -1.53 -19.28
C ALA A 483 24.58 -0.97 -20.51
N ARG A 484 24.38 -1.59 -21.69
CA ARG A 484 24.97 -1.11 -22.94
C ARG A 484 24.48 0.28 -23.33
N GLU A 485 23.18 0.53 -23.20
CA GLU A 485 22.57 1.84 -23.48
C GLU A 485 23.14 2.95 -22.58
N HIS A 486 23.39 2.64 -21.31
CA HIS A 486 23.95 3.57 -20.33
C HIS A 486 25.49 3.62 -20.29
N GLY A 487 26.19 2.82 -21.11
CA GLY A 487 27.65 2.75 -21.08
C GLY A 487 28.22 2.09 -19.81
N GLU A 488 27.42 1.25 -19.16
CA GLU A 488 27.75 0.48 -17.96
C GLU A 488 28.23 -0.94 -18.33
N ARG A 489 28.82 -1.63 -17.36
CA ARG A 489 29.13 -3.07 -17.46
C ARG A 489 28.16 -3.87 -16.60
N ILE A 490 28.07 -5.17 -16.83
CA ILE A 490 27.23 -6.08 -16.03
C ILE A 490 28.04 -7.26 -15.51
N LEU A 491 27.91 -7.58 -14.23
CA LEU A 491 28.50 -8.76 -13.61
C LEU A 491 27.40 -9.77 -13.26
N LEU A 492 27.57 -11.02 -13.68
CA LEU A 492 26.72 -12.14 -13.26
C LEU A 492 27.34 -12.79 -12.02
N ILE A 493 26.59 -12.82 -10.93
CA ILE A 493 26.92 -13.57 -9.72
C ILE A 493 25.78 -14.58 -9.51
N GLU A 494 26.09 -15.87 -9.40
CA GLU A 494 25.07 -16.89 -9.29
C GLU A 494 25.41 -18.02 -8.32
N ASP A 495 24.36 -18.58 -7.74
CA ASP A 495 24.32 -19.78 -6.92
C ASP A 495 23.46 -20.81 -7.65
N GLY A 496 24.12 -21.79 -8.28
CA GLY A 496 23.45 -22.96 -8.88
C GLY A 496 23.74 -23.21 -10.35
N GLY A 497 24.43 -22.30 -11.05
CA GLY A 497 24.74 -22.41 -12.47
C GLY A 497 23.49 -22.40 -13.36
N TYR A 498 22.55 -21.51 -13.05
CA TYR A 498 21.30 -21.36 -13.79
C TYR A 498 21.52 -20.66 -15.13
N LEU A 499 22.49 -19.74 -15.25
CA LEU A 499 22.65 -18.92 -16.46
C LEU A 499 24.05 -18.98 -17.06
N GLY A 500 25.11 -18.88 -16.27
CA GLY A 500 26.50 -18.82 -16.74
C GLY A 500 26.90 -19.95 -17.68
N PRO A 501 26.57 -21.23 -17.39
CA PRO A 501 26.81 -22.34 -18.31
C PRO A 501 26.10 -22.15 -19.67
N THR A 502 24.84 -21.69 -19.64
CA THR A 502 24.03 -21.50 -20.86
C THR A 502 24.58 -20.35 -21.72
N LEU A 503 24.97 -19.23 -21.10
CA LEU A 503 25.59 -18.11 -21.82
C LEU A 503 26.91 -18.51 -22.48
N ASN A 504 27.76 -19.24 -21.76
CA ASN A 504 29.01 -19.75 -22.31
C ASN A 504 28.74 -20.69 -23.49
N GLN A 505 27.80 -21.62 -23.35
CA GLN A 505 27.43 -22.53 -24.44
C GLN A 505 26.91 -21.77 -25.67
N PHE A 506 26.00 -20.80 -25.50
CA PHE A 506 25.47 -20.01 -26.63
C PHE A 506 26.56 -19.23 -27.36
N CYS A 507 27.50 -18.65 -26.62
CA CYS A 507 28.65 -17.96 -27.19
C CYS A 507 29.55 -18.90 -27.98
N LEU A 508 29.84 -20.09 -27.45
CA LEU A 508 30.70 -21.08 -28.09
C LEU A 508 30.04 -21.78 -29.28
N GLU A 509 28.71 -21.81 -29.31
CA GLU A 509 27.90 -22.28 -30.45
C GLU A 509 27.65 -21.18 -31.50
N ASN A 510 28.26 -20.00 -31.35
CA ASN A 510 28.09 -18.83 -32.23
C ASN A 510 26.62 -18.40 -32.41
N LYS A 511 25.79 -18.55 -31.37
CA LYS A 511 24.43 -17.98 -31.37
C LYS A 511 24.53 -16.47 -31.48
N THR A 512 23.62 -15.85 -32.24
CA THR A 512 23.53 -14.39 -32.31
C THR A 512 22.82 -13.82 -31.08
N LEU A 513 22.92 -12.51 -30.85
CA LEU A 513 22.09 -11.83 -29.86
C LEU A 513 20.60 -12.08 -30.12
N GLY A 514 20.16 -11.99 -31.37
CA GLY A 514 18.77 -12.26 -31.76
C GLY A 514 18.31 -13.67 -31.40
N ASP A 515 19.17 -14.67 -31.57
CA ASP A 515 18.88 -16.05 -31.16
C ASP A 515 18.71 -16.17 -29.64
N ALA A 516 19.59 -15.51 -28.87
CA ALA A 516 19.52 -15.52 -27.41
C ALA A 516 18.28 -14.78 -26.88
N LEU A 517 17.98 -13.59 -27.41
CA LEU A 517 16.77 -12.83 -27.05
C LEU A 517 15.51 -13.63 -27.36
N LYS A 518 15.45 -14.27 -28.53
CA LYS A 518 14.34 -15.15 -28.91
C LYS A 518 14.23 -16.36 -28.00
N HIS A 519 15.37 -16.98 -27.64
CA HIS A 519 15.39 -18.14 -26.75
C HIS A 519 14.77 -17.80 -25.39
N PHE A 520 15.16 -16.67 -24.79
CA PHE A 520 14.67 -16.21 -23.49
C PHE A 520 13.41 -15.31 -23.55
N GLY A 521 12.80 -15.17 -24.73
CA GLY A 521 11.57 -14.40 -24.93
C GLY A 521 11.70 -12.90 -24.62
N VAL A 522 12.88 -12.31 -24.77
CA VAL A 522 13.09 -10.88 -24.59
C VAL A 522 12.65 -10.15 -25.86
N ARG A 523 11.68 -9.26 -25.72
CA ARG A 523 11.20 -8.41 -26.82
C ARG A 523 11.98 -7.11 -26.86
N VAL A 524 12.39 -6.72 -28.06
CA VAL A 524 13.09 -5.46 -28.34
C VAL A 524 12.44 -4.78 -29.54
N THR A 525 12.55 -3.46 -29.57
CA THR A 525 12.13 -2.62 -30.71
C THR A 525 13.34 -2.30 -31.55
N THR A 526 13.19 -2.40 -32.88
CA THR A 526 14.24 -2.08 -33.85
C THR A 526 13.84 -0.87 -34.70
N GLU A 527 14.83 -0.27 -35.37
CA GLU A 527 14.64 0.86 -36.30
C GLU A 527 13.55 0.58 -37.35
N ALA A 528 13.49 -0.64 -37.87
CA ALA A 528 12.52 -1.07 -38.87
C ALA A 528 11.09 -1.22 -38.32
N SER A 529 10.94 -1.51 -37.02
CA SER A 529 9.64 -1.63 -36.33
C SER A 529 9.07 -0.25 -35.97
N ALA A 530 9.95 0.68 -35.53
CA ALA A 530 9.57 2.05 -35.19
C ALA A 530 9.10 2.88 -36.42
N ALA A 531 9.55 2.53 -37.63
CA ALA A 531 9.23 3.25 -38.87
C ALA A 531 7.85 2.90 -39.50
N LYS A 532 7.10 1.93 -38.95
CA LYS A 532 5.75 1.57 -39.45
C LYS A 532 4.66 2.06 -38.48
N PRO A 533 4.11 3.27 -38.65
CA PRO A 533 2.91 3.65 -37.91
C PRO A 533 1.74 2.79 -38.38
N ASN A 534 1.06 2.17 -37.42
CA ASN A 534 -0.02 1.21 -37.61
C ASN A 534 -1.24 1.88 -38.29
N LYS A 535 -1.35 1.79 -39.63
CA LYS A 535 -2.46 2.35 -40.43
C LYS A 535 -3.79 1.58 -40.29
N SER A 536 -3.87 0.57 -39.43
CA SER A 536 -5.04 -0.31 -39.30
C SER A 536 -6.01 0.04 -38.16
N ALA A 537 -5.71 1.02 -37.31
CA ALA A 537 -6.57 1.37 -36.16
C ALA A 537 -7.84 2.18 -36.50
N GLN A 538 -8.09 2.55 -37.76
CA GLN A 538 -9.30 3.27 -38.18
C GLN A 538 -10.22 2.40 -39.04
N LYS A 539 -10.91 1.42 -38.43
CA LYS A 539 -12.22 0.92 -38.85
C LYS A 539 -12.73 -0.17 -37.90
N ALA A 540 -13.35 0.23 -36.79
CA ALA A 540 -14.24 -0.65 -36.04
C ALA A 540 -15.50 0.13 -35.63
N ARG A 541 -16.62 -0.19 -36.29
CA ARG A 541 -17.97 0.23 -35.91
C ARG A 541 -18.46 -0.57 -34.70
N PRO A 542 -19.41 -0.05 -33.89
CA PRO A 542 -19.72 -0.61 -32.58
C PRO A 542 -20.79 -1.71 -32.67
N ALA A 543 -20.55 -2.86 -32.02
CA ALA A 543 -21.63 -3.78 -31.68
C ALA A 543 -21.30 -4.65 -30.45
N ARG A 544 -22.17 -4.50 -29.43
CA ARG A 544 -22.57 -5.48 -28.40
C ARG A 544 -21.58 -5.89 -27.30
N ARG A 545 -21.68 -5.10 -26.22
CA ARG A 545 -21.55 -5.44 -24.78
C ARG A 545 -21.64 -6.94 -24.47
N ARG A 546 -20.49 -7.57 -24.19
CA ARG A 546 -20.35 -8.78 -23.36
C ARG A 546 -19.15 -8.59 -22.42
N LYS A 547 -19.23 -9.28 -21.27
CA LYS A 547 -18.59 -9.02 -19.98
C LYS A 547 -17.08 -8.76 -20.02
N ARG A 548 -16.66 -7.80 -19.18
CA ARG A 548 -15.27 -7.37 -18.91
C ARG A 548 -14.40 -8.56 -18.49
N SER A 549 -13.53 -9.03 -19.38
CA SER A 549 -12.16 -9.39 -19.05
C SER A 549 -11.30 -8.20 -19.45
N ALA A 550 -10.45 -7.72 -18.55
CA ALA A 550 -9.55 -6.60 -18.82
C ALA A 550 -8.53 -7.02 -19.90
N ASN A 551 -8.79 -6.68 -21.17
CA ASN A 551 -7.75 -6.58 -22.18
C ASN A 551 -6.94 -5.32 -21.83
N ILE A 552 -5.88 -5.50 -21.07
CA ILE A 552 -4.82 -4.50 -20.96
C ILE A 552 -4.11 -4.51 -22.30
N ASP A 553 -4.06 -3.35 -22.95
CA ASP A 553 -3.28 -3.16 -24.17
C ASP A 553 -1.79 -3.28 -23.80
N LEU A 554 -1.23 -4.47 -23.98
CA LEU A 554 0.13 -4.84 -23.53
C LEU A 554 1.22 -3.96 -24.16
N GLU A 555 0.93 -3.30 -25.28
CA GLU A 555 1.88 -2.41 -25.97
C GLU A 555 2.09 -1.07 -25.25
N SER A 556 1.18 -0.62 -24.37
CA SER A 556 1.24 0.73 -23.79
C SER A 556 1.93 0.84 -22.42
N VAL A 557 2.41 -0.27 -21.84
CA VAL A 557 2.89 -0.29 -20.43
C VAL A 557 4.34 -0.78 -20.26
N VAL A 558 4.93 -1.42 -21.28
CA VAL A 558 6.30 -1.95 -21.20
C VAL A 558 7.29 -0.91 -21.77
N PRO A 559 8.29 -0.44 -21.00
CA PRO A 559 9.37 0.37 -21.56
C PRO A 559 10.03 -0.41 -22.71
N MET A 560 9.96 0.16 -23.91
CA MET A 560 10.52 -0.49 -25.10
C MET A 560 12.04 -0.56 -24.97
N LEU A 561 12.57 -1.77 -24.82
CA LEU A 561 14.02 -2.02 -24.96
C LEU A 561 14.39 -1.84 -26.42
N TYR A 562 15.39 -1.01 -26.70
CA TYR A 562 15.85 -0.77 -28.04
C TYR A 562 17.07 -1.64 -28.38
N CYS A 563 17.10 -2.18 -29.58
CA CYS A 563 18.26 -2.89 -30.10
C CYS A 563 18.37 -2.67 -31.61
N SER A 564 19.57 -2.38 -32.12
CA SER A 564 19.78 -2.18 -33.55
C SER A 564 19.70 -3.51 -34.32
N ASP A 565 19.24 -3.48 -35.58
CA ASP A 565 19.25 -4.67 -36.45
C ASP A 565 20.67 -5.20 -36.72
N ALA A 566 21.68 -4.34 -36.56
CA ALA A 566 23.08 -4.73 -36.61
C ALA A 566 23.46 -5.55 -35.37
N ASP A 567 23.09 -5.10 -34.16
CA ASP A 567 23.39 -5.82 -32.92
C ASP A 567 22.69 -7.17 -32.84
N LEU A 568 21.45 -7.27 -33.31
CA LEU A 568 20.71 -8.55 -33.35
C LEU A 568 21.43 -9.65 -34.13
N ARG A 569 22.20 -9.28 -35.16
CA ARG A 569 22.96 -10.21 -36.01
C ARG A 569 24.36 -10.51 -35.50
N LYS A 570 24.85 -9.77 -34.50
CA LYS A 570 26.18 -10.02 -33.92
C LYS A 570 26.19 -11.36 -33.18
N PRO A 571 27.27 -12.15 -33.28
CA PRO A 571 27.51 -13.25 -32.36
C PRO A 571 27.39 -12.77 -30.92
N LEU A 572 26.71 -13.54 -30.07
CA LEU A 572 26.44 -13.17 -28.68
C LEU A 572 27.73 -12.87 -27.91
N TYR A 573 28.80 -13.64 -28.19
CA TYR A 573 30.12 -13.41 -27.62
C TYR A 573 30.62 -11.99 -27.93
N GLU A 574 30.65 -11.61 -29.21
CA GLU A 574 31.12 -10.29 -29.63
C GLU A 574 30.24 -9.16 -29.07
N TRP A 575 28.94 -9.41 -28.94
CA TRP A 575 28.04 -8.43 -28.35
C TRP A 575 28.27 -8.25 -26.83
N LEU A 576 28.47 -9.35 -26.09
CA LEU A 576 28.77 -9.32 -24.66
C LEU A 576 30.22 -8.91 -24.35
N GLN A 577 31.13 -9.01 -25.31
CA GLN A 577 32.53 -8.66 -25.12
C GLN A 577 32.69 -7.18 -24.73
N GLY A 578 33.36 -6.94 -23.61
CA GLY A 578 33.51 -5.59 -23.03
C GLY A 578 32.32 -5.14 -22.16
N LEU A 579 31.18 -5.82 -22.25
CA LEU A 579 29.99 -5.59 -21.41
C LEU A 579 29.96 -6.50 -20.19
N LEU A 580 30.21 -7.81 -20.39
CA LEU A 580 30.29 -8.84 -19.35
C LEU A 580 31.76 -9.19 -19.09
N PRO A 581 32.40 -8.69 -18.01
CA PRO A 581 33.82 -8.93 -17.76
C PRO A 581 34.10 -10.35 -17.28
N ALA A 582 33.21 -10.92 -16.46
CA ALA A 582 33.33 -12.26 -15.89
C ALA A 582 31.97 -12.75 -15.35
N THR A 583 31.92 -14.01 -14.93
CA THR A 583 30.84 -14.56 -14.09
C THR A 583 31.41 -15.08 -12.77
N VAL A 584 30.60 -15.12 -11.72
CA VAL A 584 30.97 -15.67 -10.41
C VAL A 584 29.97 -16.77 -10.03
N GLU A 585 30.47 -17.97 -9.72
CA GLU A 585 29.66 -19.12 -9.30
C GLU A 585 29.92 -19.49 -7.83
N HIS A 586 28.85 -19.70 -7.08
CA HIS A 586 28.89 -19.97 -5.65
C HIS A 586 28.87 -21.46 -5.31
N THR A 587 28.25 -22.32 -6.13
CA THR A 587 27.98 -23.72 -5.76
C THR A 587 28.81 -24.73 -6.53
N ARG A 588 28.95 -25.92 -5.93
CA ARG A 588 29.57 -27.06 -6.59
C ARG A 588 28.77 -27.49 -7.83
N ASN A 589 27.44 -27.43 -7.76
CA ASN A 589 26.57 -27.83 -8.87
C ASN A 589 26.76 -26.91 -10.08
N GLY A 590 26.74 -25.60 -9.88
CA GLY A 590 26.98 -24.67 -10.98
C GLY A 590 28.42 -24.72 -11.50
N TYR A 591 29.39 -24.94 -10.60
CA TYR A 591 30.79 -25.16 -11.00
C TYR A 591 30.93 -26.40 -11.91
N ASN A 592 30.34 -27.54 -11.53
CA ASN A 592 30.36 -28.75 -12.36
C ASN A 592 29.70 -28.52 -13.73
N ARG A 593 28.66 -27.68 -13.81
CA ARG A 593 28.02 -27.31 -15.09
C ARG A 593 28.95 -26.46 -15.96
N LEU A 594 29.70 -25.54 -15.37
CA LEU A 594 30.74 -24.79 -16.09
C LEU A 594 31.87 -25.71 -16.57
N GLU A 595 32.33 -26.65 -15.74
CA GLU A 595 33.30 -27.67 -16.13
C GLU A 595 32.79 -28.50 -17.31
N ALA A 596 31.53 -28.93 -17.31
CA ALA A 596 30.95 -29.68 -18.42
C ALA A 596 30.97 -28.90 -19.74
N VAL A 597 30.71 -27.58 -19.70
CA VAL A 597 30.85 -26.70 -20.87
C VAL A 597 32.32 -26.61 -21.30
N GLN A 598 33.23 -26.40 -20.36
CA GLN A 598 34.66 -26.33 -20.63
C GLN A 598 35.20 -27.65 -21.22
N GLU A 599 34.77 -28.80 -20.72
CA GLU A 599 35.16 -30.11 -21.23
C GLU A 599 34.66 -30.34 -22.66
N LYS A 600 33.41 -29.94 -22.94
CA LYS A 600 32.76 -30.06 -24.25
C LYS A 600 33.44 -29.18 -25.29
N PHE A 601 33.75 -27.92 -24.96
CA PHE A 601 34.27 -26.94 -25.93
C PHE A 601 35.78 -26.66 -25.79
N LYS A 602 36.45 -27.30 -24.83
CA LYS A 602 37.86 -27.10 -24.44
C LYS A 602 38.20 -25.69 -23.96
N LYS A 603 37.20 -24.85 -23.71
CA LYS A 603 37.31 -23.48 -23.19
C LYS A 603 35.96 -22.98 -22.68
N LEU A 604 35.99 -21.89 -21.94
CA LEU A 604 34.83 -21.03 -21.67
C LEU A 604 34.90 -19.79 -22.56
N ALA A 605 33.75 -19.17 -22.85
CA ALA A 605 33.68 -17.93 -23.62
C ALA A 605 34.15 -16.73 -22.79
N PHE A 606 33.84 -16.71 -21.49
CA PHE A 606 34.23 -15.66 -20.55
C PHE A 606 34.95 -16.23 -19.34
N PRO A 607 35.78 -15.42 -18.65
CA PRO A 607 36.31 -15.79 -17.35
C PRO A 607 35.17 -16.11 -16.37
N ALA A 608 35.29 -17.23 -15.66
CA ALA A 608 34.39 -17.60 -14.59
C ALA A 608 35.20 -17.84 -13.31
N ALA A 609 34.90 -17.10 -12.25
CA ALA A 609 35.42 -17.35 -10.92
C ALA A 609 34.45 -18.26 -10.16
N SER A 610 34.95 -19.29 -9.48
CA SER A 610 34.10 -20.13 -8.63
C SER A 610 34.61 -20.14 -7.20
N ILE A 611 33.80 -19.65 -6.28
CA ILE A 611 34.11 -19.73 -4.86
C ILE A 611 33.78 -21.11 -4.28
N ALA A 612 33.05 -21.96 -5.03
CA ALA A 612 32.67 -23.31 -4.62
C ALA A 612 33.85 -24.24 -4.31
N VAL A 613 35.02 -23.92 -4.85
CA VAL A 613 36.27 -24.69 -4.66
C VAL A 613 37.27 -23.98 -3.73
N SER A 614 36.92 -22.82 -3.17
CA SER A 614 37.73 -22.11 -2.19
C SER A 614 37.84 -22.91 -0.90
N ASN A 615 39.05 -22.98 -0.31
CA ASN A 615 39.24 -23.64 0.99
C ASN A 615 38.40 -22.95 2.07
N ILE A 616 38.41 -21.61 2.10
CA ILE A 616 37.64 -20.81 3.07
C ILE A 616 36.15 -21.14 3.00
N LYS A 617 35.61 -21.31 1.78
CA LYS A 617 34.20 -21.67 1.62
C LYS A 617 33.91 -23.10 2.05
N ARG A 618 34.75 -24.06 1.63
CA ARG A 618 34.57 -25.48 1.95
C ARG A 618 34.72 -25.80 3.43
N GLU A 619 35.58 -25.08 4.14
CA GLU A 619 35.82 -25.24 5.58
C GLU A 619 34.84 -24.43 6.44
N GLY A 620 34.23 -23.36 5.90
CA GLY A 620 33.31 -22.49 6.63
C GLY A 620 31.81 -22.79 6.48
N GLU A 621 31.40 -23.52 5.43
CA GLU A 621 30.00 -23.99 5.25
C GLU A 621 29.72 -25.36 5.89
N SER A 622 30.76 -26.06 6.36
CA SER A 622 30.68 -27.31 7.13
C SER A 622 30.59 -27.06 8.62
#